data_AF-A0A7S2FXY2-F1
#
_entry.id   AF-A0A7S2FXY2-F1
#
_cell.length_a   1.000
_cell.length_b   1.000
_cell.length_c   1.000
_cell.angle_alpha   90.00
_cell.angle_beta   90.00
_cell.angle_gamma   90.00
#
_symmetry.space_group_name_H-M   'P 1'
#
loop_
_entity.id
_entity.type
_entity.pdbx_description
1 polymer ?
#
loop_
_entity_poly.entity_id
_entity_poly.type
_entity_poly.pdbx_seq_one_letter_code
_entity_poly.pdbx_strand_id
1 'polypeptide(L)'
;DESSFDVNVAQIALGCVDFDVVLNSELSGWSGSRLYIGNYNLTSEEGSEETVTICLSPGEYSPYVCEGNDIWWKDISWSIYDSDDAMVLSGASLNSANGKCNASWGNFTVTADDVADGRGGVVD
;
A
#
# COMPACT_ATOMS: atom_id res chain seq x y z
N ASP A 1 -17.76 -36.30 -4.04
CA ASP A 1 -19.03 -35.64 -3.70
C ASP A 1 -18.96 -35.38 -2.20
N GLU A 2 -18.34 -34.26 -1.83
CA GLU A 2 -18.19 -33.85 -0.44
C GLU A 2 -18.40 -32.35 -0.39
N SER A 3 -19.59 -32.01 0.10
CA SER A 3 -19.90 -30.86 0.93
C SER A 3 -19.59 -29.47 0.37
N SER A 4 -20.62 -28.91 -0.26
CA SER A 4 -20.94 -27.48 -0.29
C SER A 4 -20.49 -26.77 0.99
N PHE A 5 -19.49 -25.89 0.89
CA PHE A 5 -19.27 -24.86 1.88
C PHE A 5 -20.28 -23.74 1.62
N ASP A 6 -21.44 -23.85 2.25
CA ASP A 6 -22.38 -22.75 2.37
C ASP A 6 -21.77 -21.67 3.28
N VAL A 7 -20.96 -20.76 2.71
CA VAL A 7 -20.61 -19.51 3.38
C VAL A 7 -21.81 -18.58 3.26
N ASN A 8 -22.72 -18.68 4.23
CA ASN A 8 -23.93 -17.87 4.28
C ASN A 8 -23.61 -16.43 4.72
N VAL A 9 -23.26 -15.57 3.75
CA VAL A 9 -23.82 -14.24 3.41
C VAL A 9 -24.10 -13.21 4.55
N ALA A 10 -23.57 -13.36 5.76
CA ALA A 10 -23.58 -12.30 6.78
C ALA A 10 -22.33 -12.35 7.67
N GLN A 11 -21.54 -11.27 7.69
CA GLN A 11 -20.58 -10.95 8.76
C GLN A 11 -19.41 -11.95 8.97
N ILE A 12 -18.63 -12.26 7.93
CA ILE A 12 -17.18 -12.25 8.19
C ILE A 12 -16.94 -10.83 8.71
N ALA A 13 -16.56 -10.70 9.99
CA ALA A 13 -16.17 -9.41 10.56
C ALA A 13 -15.31 -8.73 9.50
N LEU A 14 -15.65 -7.49 9.09
CA LEU A 14 -14.90 -6.73 8.09
C LEU A 14 -13.48 -6.52 8.64
N GLY A 15 -12.69 -7.57 8.57
CA GLY A 15 -11.31 -7.61 8.95
C GLY A 15 -10.52 -6.97 7.84
N CYS A 16 -9.24 -7.17 7.92
CA CYS A 16 -8.32 -6.68 6.94
C CYS A 16 -7.20 -7.70 6.80
N VAL A 17 -6.48 -7.58 5.69
CA VAL A 17 -5.25 -8.32 5.48
C VAL A 17 -4.08 -7.41 5.76
N ASP A 18 -3.06 -7.96 6.41
CA ASP A 18 -1.82 -7.27 6.66
C ASP A 18 -0.99 -7.20 5.37
N PHE A 19 -0.48 -6.01 5.09
CA PHE A 19 0.47 -5.74 4.02
C PHE A 19 1.68 -5.03 4.60
N ASP A 20 2.86 -5.46 4.18
CA ASP A 20 4.10 -4.79 4.53
C ASP A 20 4.42 -3.70 3.51
N VAL A 21 4.49 -2.47 3.98
CA VAL A 21 4.86 -1.31 3.16
C VAL A 21 6.30 -0.93 3.47
N VAL A 22 7.18 -1.17 2.51
CA VAL A 22 8.57 -0.71 2.59
C VAL A 22 8.63 0.70 2.03
N LEU A 23 9.07 1.64 2.86
CA LEU A 23 9.34 3.04 2.52
C LEU A 23 10.85 3.21 2.48
N ASN A 24 11.39 3.74 1.39
CA ASN A 24 12.82 3.96 1.25
C ASN A 24 13.08 5.44 0.94
N SER A 25 14.06 6.03 1.62
CA SER A 25 14.61 7.34 1.32
C SER A 25 16.15 7.32 1.21
N GLU A 26 16.71 7.80 0.10
CA GLU A 26 18.17 7.78 -0.11
C GLU A 26 18.90 9.07 0.26
N LEU A 27 18.22 10.22 0.48
CA LEU A 27 18.90 11.51 0.73
C LEU A 27 18.14 12.40 1.74
N SER A 28 17.09 13.08 1.29
CA SER A 28 16.42 14.17 2.02
C SER A 28 15.20 13.72 2.84
N GLY A 29 15.00 12.41 2.99
CA GLY A 29 13.76 11.88 3.54
C GLY A 29 12.55 12.16 2.67
N TRP A 30 11.39 11.91 3.27
CA TRP A 30 10.12 12.28 2.67
C TRP A 30 9.88 13.80 2.76
N SER A 31 10.65 14.58 3.53
CA SER A 31 10.61 16.06 3.53
C SER A 31 9.19 16.66 3.54
N GLY A 32 8.30 16.11 4.38
CA GLY A 32 6.90 16.53 4.50
C GLY A 32 5.92 15.82 3.55
N SER A 33 6.41 14.91 2.73
CA SER A 33 5.62 14.08 1.81
C SER A 33 5.03 12.89 2.52
N ARG A 34 3.92 12.38 1.99
CA ARG A 34 3.23 11.22 2.56
C ARG A 34 2.72 10.30 1.47
N LEU A 35 2.88 9.00 1.69
CA LEU A 35 2.24 7.95 0.90
C LEU A 35 0.84 7.71 1.48
N TYR A 36 -0.17 7.77 0.63
CA TYR A 36 -1.55 7.49 0.99
C TYR A 36 -1.96 6.15 0.40
N ILE A 37 -2.50 5.27 1.25
CA ILE A 37 -3.06 3.95 0.86
C ILE A 37 -4.38 3.80 1.59
N GLY A 38 -5.50 3.99 0.90
CA GLY A 38 -6.81 4.02 1.54
C GLY A 38 -6.89 5.10 2.62
N ASN A 39 -7.07 4.69 3.88
CA ASN A 39 -7.13 5.58 5.04
C ASN A 39 -5.76 5.78 5.73
N TYR A 40 -4.72 5.05 5.29
CA TYR A 40 -3.38 5.17 5.85
C TYR A 40 -2.62 6.31 5.17
N ASN A 41 -1.83 7.04 5.96
CA ASN A 41 -0.85 8.00 5.47
C ASN A 41 0.48 7.73 6.15
N LEU A 42 1.51 7.45 5.35
CA LEU A 42 2.82 6.97 5.79
C LEU A 42 3.92 7.93 5.37
N THR A 43 4.99 8.00 6.16
CA THR A 43 6.19 8.79 5.91
C THR A 43 7.38 8.01 6.46
N SER A 44 8.57 8.26 5.93
CA SER A 44 9.81 7.77 6.54
C SER A 44 10.75 8.93 6.85
N GLU A 45 11.67 8.70 7.80
CA GLU A 45 12.71 9.65 8.18
C GLU A 45 13.77 9.82 7.07
N GLU A 46 14.69 10.77 7.24
CA GLU A 46 15.76 11.01 6.26
C GLU A 46 16.77 9.87 6.25
N GLY A 47 17.11 9.38 5.05
CA GLY A 47 18.13 8.33 4.87
C GLY A 47 17.74 6.97 5.45
N SER A 48 16.46 6.70 5.67
CA SER A 48 15.97 5.43 6.22
C SER A 48 15.26 4.56 5.20
N GLU A 49 15.38 3.26 5.42
CA GLU A 49 14.42 2.26 4.94
C GLU A 49 13.59 1.82 6.15
N GLU A 50 12.27 1.85 6.00
CA GLU A 50 11.32 1.54 7.06
C GLU A 50 10.22 0.63 6.53
N THR A 51 9.93 -0.45 7.25
CA THR A 51 8.80 -1.33 6.95
C THR A 51 7.66 -1.04 7.92
N VAL A 52 6.48 -0.77 7.38
CA VAL A 52 5.25 -0.53 8.14
C VAL A 52 4.19 -1.54 7.71
N THR A 53 3.70 -2.34 8.65
CA THR A 53 2.56 -3.22 8.41
C THR A 53 1.25 -2.43 8.52
N ILE A 54 0.43 -2.46 7.46
CA ILE A 54 -0.91 -1.84 7.43
C ILE A 54 -1.97 -2.90 7.18
N CYS A 55 -3.19 -2.66 7.70
CA CYS A 55 -4.28 -3.62 7.60
C CYS A 55 -5.37 -3.07 6.67
N LEU A 56 -5.49 -3.64 5.47
CA LEU A 56 -6.44 -3.19 4.44
C LEU A 56 -7.68 -4.10 4.35
N SER A 57 -8.86 -3.49 4.44
CA SER A 57 -10.14 -4.18 4.23
C SER A 57 -10.41 -4.42 2.74
N PRO A 58 -11.42 -5.23 2.38
CA PRO A 58 -11.75 -5.43 0.97
C PRO A 58 -12.08 -4.11 0.26
N GLY A 59 -11.46 -3.89 -0.89
CA GLY A 59 -11.57 -2.65 -1.65
C GLY A 59 -10.48 -2.51 -2.72
N GLU A 60 -10.68 -1.54 -3.61
CA GLU A 60 -9.67 -1.14 -4.59
C GLU A 60 -8.81 -0.01 -4.03
N TYR A 61 -7.50 -0.17 -4.07
CA TYR A 61 -6.53 0.78 -3.55
C TYR A 61 -5.65 1.31 -4.69
N SER A 62 -5.63 2.63 -4.84
CA SER A 62 -4.72 3.35 -5.74
C SER A 62 -3.80 4.23 -4.89
N PRO A 63 -2.65 3.69 -4.45
CA PRO A 63 -1.70 4.48 -3.65
C PRO A 63 -1.30 5.78 -4.34
N TYR A 64 -0.94 6.81 -3.57
CA TYR A 64 -0.42 8.04 -4.15
C TYR A 64 0.46 8.77 -3.16
N VAL A 65 1.43 9.52 -3.68
CA VAL A 65 2.30 10.35 -2.85
C VAL A 65 1.88 11.81 -3.01
N CYS A 66 1.55 12.49 -1.91
CA CYS A 66 1.48 13.95 -1.93
C CYS A 66 2.82 14.51 -1.50
N GLU A 67 3.40 15.31 -2.39
CA GLU A 67 4.75 15.83 -2.24
C GLU A 67 4.78 17.10 -1.38
N GLY A 68 5.81 17.18 -0.53
CA GLY A 68 6.33 18.44 -0.02
C GLY A 68 7.06 19.22 -1.12
N ASN A 69 7.42 20.46 -0.84
CA ASN A 69 7.93 21.41 -1.82
C ASN A 69 9.34 21.13 -2.37
N ASP A 70 10.05 20.09 -1.89
CA ASP A 70 11.49 19.91 -2.16
C ASP A 70 11.93 18.42 -2.27
N ILE A 71 11.22 17.58 -3.03
CA ILE A 71 11.65 16.18 -3.29
C ILE A 71 12.27 16.05 -4.68
N TRP A 72 13.41 15.37 -4.77
CA TRP A 72 13.98 14.95 -6.05
C TRP A 72 13.53 13.53 -6.41
N TRP A 73 13.36 13.25 -7.69
CA TRP A 73 12.84 12.01 -8.31
C TRP A 73 13.32 10.66 -7.77
N LYS A 74 14.42 10.64 -7.01
CA LYS A 74 15.08 9.42 -6.54
C LYS A 74 15.18 9.35 -5.02
N ASP A 75 14.67 10.36 -4.33
CA ASP A 75 14.87 10.47 -2.89
C ASP A 75 13.87 9.64 -2.12
N ILE A 76 12.73 9.25 -2.72
CA ILE A 76 11.76 8.37 -2.07
C ILE A 76 11.16 7.33 -3.02
N SER A 77 11.09 6.10 -2.55
CA SER A 77 10.40 4.98 -3.21
C SER A 77 9.63 4.16 -2.18
N TRP A 78 8.66 3.38 -2.66
CA TRP A 78 7.89 2.50 -1.80
C TRP A 78 7.48 1.22 -2.54
N SER A 79 7.28 0.16 -1.77
CA SER A 79 6.81 -1.14 -2.23
C SER A 79 5.81 -1.72 -1.23
N ILE A 80 4.79 -2.40 -1.72
CA ILE A 80 3.77 -3.08 -0.94
C ILE A 80 3.92 -4.58 -1.18
N TYR A 81 4.01 -5.34 -0.09
CA TYR A 81 4.09 -6.79 -0.09
C TYR A 81 2.87 -7.36 0.63
N ASP A 82 2.37 -8.48 0.13
CA ASP A 82 1.37 -9.27 0.85
C ASP A 82 2.01 -10.13 1.96
N SER A 83 1.17 -10.87 2.67
CA SER A 83 1.57 -11.79 3.74
C SER A 83 2.44 -12.97 3.30
N ASP A 84 2.50 -13.26 1.99
CA ASP A 84 3.35 -14.31 1.41
C ASP A 84 4.69 -13.71 0.91
N ASP A 85 5.01 -12.47 1.31
CA ASP A 85 6.16 -11.68 0.88
C ASP A 85 6.20 -11.41 -0.65
N ALA A 86 5.07 -11.54 -1.34
CA ALA A 86 5.00 -11.24 -2.76
C ALA A 86 4.72 -9.74 -2.98
N MET A 87 5.49 -9.13 -3.88
CA MET A 87 5.34 -7.71 -4.20
C MET A 87 4.06 -7.49 -5.02
N VAL A 88 3.14 -6.73 -4.46
CA VAL A 88 1.84 -6.41 -5.06
C VAL A 88 1.93 -5.17 -5.94
N LEU A 89 2.57 -4.12 -5.41
CA LEU A 89 2.70 -2.84 -6.11
C LEU A 89 3.95 -2.12 -5.63
N SER A 90 4.56 -1.33 -6.51
CA SER A 90 5.65 -0.43 -6.14
C SER A 90 5.48 0.90 -6.87
N GLY A 91 6.12 1.93 -6.31
CA GLY A 91 6.13 3.24 -6.92
C GLY A 91 7.21 4.14 -6.36
N ALA A 92 7.31 5.30 -6.97
CA ALA A 92 8.22 6.36 -6.57
C ALA A 92 7.54 7.71 -6.77
N SER A 93 8.05 8.74 -6.11
CA SER A 93 7.60 10.11 -6.35
C SER A 93 8.15 10.62 -7.67
N LEU A 94 7.28 11.00 -8.60
CA LEU A 94 7.66 11.61 -9.87
C LEU A 94 7.49 13.12 -9.73
N ASN A 95 8.54 13.98 -9.79
CA ASN A 95 8.45 15.45 -9.62
C ASN A 95 7.04 15.95 -9.95
N SER A 96 6.28 16.26 -8.92
CA SER A 96 5.36 17.36 -9.02
C SER A 96 5.97 18.50 -8.24
N ALA A 97 6.99 19.12 -8.85
CA ALA A 97 7.20 20.55 -8.72
C ALA A 97 5.81 21.19 -8.72
N ASN A 98 5.41 21.79 -7.59
CA ASN A 98 4.10 22.36 -7.23
C ASN A 98 3.22 21.60 -6.22
N GLY A 99 3.73 20.65 -5.43
CA GLY A 99 2.98 20.10 -4.28
C GLY A 99 1.69 19.38 -4.67
N LYS A 100 1.72 18.69 -5.82
CA LYS A 100 0.58 17.88 -6.27
C LYS A 100 0.73 16.44 -5.79
N CYS A 101 -0.41 15.83 -5.49
CA CYS A 101 -0.51 14.41 -5.23
C CYS A 101 -0.37 13.64 -6.54
N ASN A 102 0.71 12.86 -6.66
CA ASN A 102 0.97 12.00 -7.81
C ASN A 102 0.49 10.58 -7.50
N ALA A 103 -0.47 10.11 -8.29
CA ALA A 103 -0.93 8.74 -8.23
C ALA A 103 0.22 7.77 -8.53
N SER A 104 0.27 6.66 -7.78
CA SER A 104 1.08 5.51 -8.15
C SER A 104 0.69 5.01 -9.53
N TRP A 105 1.63 4.41 -10.25
CA TRP A 105 1.28 3.67 -11.45
C TRP A 105 0.60 2.37 -11.03
N GLY A 106 -0.72 2.32 -11.17
CA GLY A 106 -1.51 1.12 -10.91
C GLY A 106 -2.34 1.20 -9.64
N ASN A 107 -3.13 0.15 -9.44
CA ASN A 107 -3.98 -0.11 -8.30
C ASN A 107 -3.88 -1.60 -7.95
N PHE A 108 -4.36 -1.98 -6.78
CA PHE A 108 -4.57 -3.38 -6.41
C PHE A 108 -5.90 -3.51 -5.70
N THR A 109 -6.45 -4.72 -5.72
CA THR A 109 -7.73 -5.02 -5.06
C THR A 109 -7.49 -5.99 -3.93
N VAL A 110 -8.04 -5.67 -2.76
CA VAL A 110 -8.22 -6.61 -1.67
C VAL A 110 -9.63 -7.18 -1.77
N THR A 111 -9.75 -8.48 -1.84
CA THR A 111 -11.02 -9.20 -1.94
C THR A 111 -11.49 -9.70 -0.58
N ALA A 112 -12.75 -10.12 -0.48
CA ALA A 112 -13.24 -10.78 0.72
C ALA A 112 -12.58 -12.15 0.93
N ASP A 113 -12.15 -12.81 -0.15
CA ASP A 113 -11.47 -14.09 -0.12
C ASP A 113 -10.05 -13.94 0.45
N ASP A 114 -9.34 -12.87 0.07
CA ASP A 114 -8.04 -12.49 0.64
C ASP A 114 -8.11 -12.36 2.18
N VAL A 115 -9.19 -11.73 2.67
CA VAL A 115 -9.46 -11.59 4.11
C VAL A 115 -9.82 -12.92 4.77
N ALA A 116 -10.56 -13.79 4.08
CA ALA A 116 -10.95 -15.09 4.60
C ALA A 116 -9.75 -16.04 4.72
N ASP A 117 -8.81 -15.95 3.78
CA ASP A 117 -7.61 -16.78 3.72
C ASP A 117 -6.41 -16.17 4.47
N GLY A 118 -6.51 -14.88 4.84
CA GLY A 118 -5.42 -14.13 5.46
C GLY A 118 -4.23 -13.89 4.52
N ARG A 119 -4.48 -13.91 3.21
CA ARG A 119 -3.46 -13.70 2.17
C ARG A 119 -3.72 -12.40 1.43
N GLY A 120 -2.72 -11.51 1.36
CA GLY A 120 -2.89 -10.24 0.67
C GLY A 120 -3.09 -10.47 -0.82
N GLY A 121 -4.12 -9.88 -1.40
CA GLY A 121 -4.55 -10.19 -2.76
C GLY A 121 -3.58 -9.76 -3.86
N VAL A 122 -3.32 -10.67 -4.80
CA VAL A 122 -2.95 -10.37 -6.18
C VAL A 122 -4.04 -10.95 -7.08
N VAL A 123 -4.79 -10.08 -7.75
CA VAL A 123 -5.65 -10.47 -8.87
C VAL A 123 -5.15 -9.80 -10.14
N ASP A 124 -4.79 -10.66 -11.10
CA ASP A 124 -4.25 -10.43 -12.45
C ASP A 124 -5.12 -9.45 -13.28
#